data_AF-A0A7J4N8P0-F1
#
_entry.id   AF-A0A7J4N8P0-F1
#
_cell.length_a   1.000
_cell.length_b   1.000
_cell.length_c   1.000
_cell.angle_alpha   90.00
_cell.angle_beta   90.00
_cell.angle_gamma   90.00
#
_symmetry.space_group_name_H-M   'P 1'
#
loop_
_entity.id
_entity.type
_entity.pdbx_description
1 polymer ?
#
loop_
_entity_poly.entity_id
_entity_poly.type
_entity_poly.pdbx_seq_one_letter_code
_entity_poly.pdbx_strand_id
1 'polypeptide(L)'
;MNRSGYLKAAAVVMALFAIGLVGYFAFSAAFPDGLERVMEDNGLEESEPFYTAPLSYGEDYWGALLAGLAGFAITFGLVYLYLRGMKARNKA
;
A
#
# COMPACT_ATOMS: atom_id res chain seq x y z
N MET A 1 19.84 -1.96 23.45
CA MET A 1 19.84 -1.06 22.27
C MET A 1 19.31 0.31 22.69
N ASN A 2 20.07 1.39 22.43
CA ASN A 2 19.68 2.75 22.84
C ASN A 2 18.66 3.35 21.86
N ARG A 3 17.74 4.20 22.36
CA ARG A 3 16.71 4.89 21.56
C ARG A 3 17.27 5.62 20.33
N SER A 4 18.49 6.16 20.41
CA SER A 4 19.16 6.80 19.27
C SER A 4 19.54 5.83 18.15
N GLY A 5 19.79 4.55 18.47
CA GLY A 5 20.06 3.52 17.48
C GLY A 5 18.82 3.20 16.63
N TYR A 6 17.65 3.12 17.27
CA TYR A 6 16.37 2.94 16.56
C TYR A 6 16.04 4.13 15.66
N LEU A 7 16.26 5.36 16.13
CA LEU A 7 16.05 6.57 15.32
C LEU A 7 16.97 6.62 14.10
N LYS A 8 18.25 6.26 14.25
CA LYS A 8 19.18 6.18 13.12
C LYS A 8 18.78 5.10 12.12
N ALA A 9 18.43 3.91 12.62
CA ALA A 9 17.95 2.83 11.75
C ALA A 9 16.69 3.23 10.99
N ALA A 10 15.71 3.86 11.66
CA ALA A 10 14.50 4.36 11.02
C ALA A 10 14.81 5.40 9.93
N ALA A 11 15.70 6.36 10.22
CA ALA A 11 16.10 7.37 9.24
C ALA A 11 16.77 6.76 8.00
N VAL A 12 17.66 5.76 8.20
CA VAL A 12 18.30 5.05 7.09
C VAL A 12 17.28 4.28 6.25
N VAL A 13 16.37 3.55 6.90
CA VAL A 13 15.31 2.81 6.19
C VAL A 13 14.41 3.77 5.39
N MET A 14 14.02 4.91 5.97
CA MET A 14 13.24 5.91 5.24
C MET A 14 13.99 6.48 4.04
N ALA A 15 15.30 6.75 4.17
CA ALA A 15 16.11 7.23 3.05
C ALA A 15 16.22 6.18 1.93
N LEU A 16 16.45 4.91 2.29
CA LEU A 16 16.48 3.81 1.31
C LEU A 16 15.13 3.63 0.64
N PHE A 17 14.02 3.75 1.38
CA PHE A 17 12.68 3.70 0.80
C PHE A 17 12.43 4.87 -0.14
N ALA A 18 12.77 6.10 0.24
CA ALA A 18 12.56 7.27 -0.60
C ALA A 18 13.31 7.16 -1.94
N ILE A 19 14.55 6.68 -1.92
CA ILE A 19 15.36 6.49 -3.13
C ILE A 19 14.87 5.27 -3.91
N GLY A 20 14.68 4.13 -3.24
CA GLY A 20 14.31 2.87 -3.87
C GLY A 20 12.93 2.89 -4.48
N LEU A 21 11.96 3.53 -3.83
CA LEU A 21 10.59 3.63 -4.32
C LEU A 21 10.52 4.54 -5.55
N VAL A 22 11.17 5.71 -5.52
CA VAL A 22 11.20 6.61 -6.68
C VAL A 22 11.95 5.97 -7.84
N GLY A 23 13.09 5.34 -7.58
CA GLY A 23 13.84 4.59 -8.61
C GLY A 23 13.04 3.43 -9.20
N TYR A 24 12.32 2.71 -8.35
CA TYR A 24 11.42 1.64 -8.79
C TYR A 24 10.33 2.18 -9.70
N PHE A 25 9.62 3.24 -9.31
CA PHE A 25 8.58 3.85 -10.15
C PHE A 25 9.13 4.39 -11.47
N ALA A 26 10.27 5.08 -11.44
CA ALA A 26 10.90 5.62 -12.65
C ALA A 26 11.29 4.51 -13.64
N PHE A 27 11.69 3.33 -13.13
CA PHE A 27 12.01 2.18 -13.95
C PHE A 27 10.75 1.43 -14.39
N SER A 28 9.81 1.18 -13.48
CA SER A 28 8.62 0.35 -13.71
C SER A 28 7.57 1.02 -14.59
N ALA A 29 7.52 2.36 -14.62
CA ALA A 29 6.53 3.10 -15.42
C ALA A 29 6.64 2.86 -16.93
N ALA A 30 7.79 2.38 -17.42
CA ALA A 30 8.00 2.05 -18.83
C ALA A 30 7.56 0.62 -19.20
N PHE A 31 7.17 -0.20 -18.22
CA PHE A 31 6.77 -1.58 -18.45
C PHE A 31 5.25 -1.69 -18.32
N PRO A 32 4.56 -2.24 -19.35
CA PRO A 32 3.12 -2.49 -19.29
C PRO A 32 2.80 -3.45 -18.14
N ASP A 33 1.55 -3.43 -17.66
CA ASP A 33 1.13 -4.37 -16.62
C ASP A 33 1.42 -5.81 -17.08
N GLY A 34 1.84 -6.67 -16.14
CA GLY A 34 2.12 -8.06 -16.45
C GLY A 34 0.92 -8.77 -17.05
N LEU A 35 -0.29 -8.38 -16.65
CA LEU A 35 -1.53 -8.88 -17.24
C LEU A 35 -1.73 -8.35 -18.66
N GLU A 36 -1.62 -7.04 -18.86
CA GLU A 36 -1.75 -6.38 -20.17
C GLU A 36 -0.78 -6.99 -21.19
N ARG A 37 0.48 -7.21 -20.78
CA ARG A 37 1.50 -7.83 -21.63
C ARG A 37 1.15 -9.27 -22.04
N VAL A 38 0.61 -10.06 -21.11
CA VAL A 38 0.15 -11.43 -21.40
C VAL A 38 -1.05 -11.41 -22.33
N MET A 39 -1.97 -10.45 -22.19
CA MET A 39 -3.12 -10.31 -23.07
C MET A 39 -2.70 -9.95 -24.49
N GLU A 40 -1.77 -8.99 -24.65
CA GLU A 40 -1.17 -8.65 -25.95
C GLU A 40 -0.51 -9.86 -26.62
N ASP A 41 0.31 -10.62 -25.88
CA ASP A 41 1.02 -11.80 -26.40
C ASP A 41 0.04 -12.91 -26.86
N ASN A 42 -1.21 -12.89 -26.38
CA ASN A 42 -2.28 -13.83 -26.75
C ASN A 42 -3.33 -13.20 -27.70
N GLY A 43 -3.13 -11.96 -28.16
CA GLY A 43 -4.05 -11.28 -29.07
C GLY A 43 -5.41 -10.92 -28.44
N LEU A 44 -5.44 -10.73 -27.12
CA LEU A 44 -6.63 -10.34 -26.36
C LEU A 44 -6.62 -8.83 -26.09
N GLU A 45 -7.73 -8.15 -26.35
CA GLU A 45 -7.92 -6.75 -25.98
C GLU A 45 -8.44 -6.64 -24.54
N GLU A 46 -8.01 -5.59 -23.83
CA GLU A 46 -8.46 -5.31 -22.47
C GLU A 46 -9.94 -4.89 -22.48
N SER A 47 -10.77 -5.70 -21.82
CA SER A 47 -12.21 -5.43 -21.71
C SER A 47 -12.50 -4.38 -20.63
N GLU A 48 -13.51 -3.54 -20.84
CA GLU A 48 -14.05 -2.62 -19.83
C GLU A 48 -14.29 -3.33 -18.49
N PRO A 49 -13.88 -2.72 -17.35
CA PRO A 49 -14.06 -3.31 -16.04
C PRO A 49 -15.54 -3.62 -15.78
N PHE A 50 -15.88 -4.90 -15.57
CA PHE A 50 -17.25 -5.29 -15.26
C PHE A 50 -17.73 -4.77 -13.89
N TYR A 51 -16.81 -4.50 -12.97
CA TYR A 51 -17.10 -4.02 -11.63
C TYR A 51 -16.12 -2.93 -11.22
N THR A 52 -16.66 -1.78 -10.84
CA THR A 52 -15.89 -0.69 -10.22
C THR A 52 -16.11 -0.71 -8.72
N ALA A 53 -15.02 -0.77 -7.96
CA ALA A 53 -15.10 -0.70 -6.51
C ALA A 53 -15.74 0.63 -6.07
N PRO A 54 -16.59 0.62 -5.03
CA PRO A 54 -17.27 1.82 -4.55
C PRO A 54 -16.30 2.84 -3.92
N LEU A 55 -15.08 2.41 -3.59
CA LEU A 55 -14.03 3.25 -3.05
C LEU A 55 -12.90 3.33 -4.07
N SER A 56 -12.65 4.54 -4.57
CA SER A 56 -11.50 4.85 -5.40
C SER A 56 -10.31 5.24 -4.52
N TYR A 57 -9.10 4.89 -4.95
CA TYR A 57 -7.88 5.42 -4.35
C TYR A 57 -7.65 6.90 -4.72
N GLY A 58 -8.46 7.49 -5.61
CA GLY A 58 -8.27 8.86 -6.10
C GLY A 58 -7.45 8.89 -7.38
N GLU A 59 -7.69 9.92 -8.19
CA GLU A 59 -7.03 10.09 -9.50
C GLU A 59 -5.69 10.83 -9.41
N ASP A 60 -5.44 11.50 -8.28
CA ASP A 60 -4.23 12.26 -8.04
C ASP A 60 -3.41 11.70 -6.87
N TYR A 61 -2.13 12.08 -6.82
CA TYR A 61 -1.20 11.61 -5.79
C TYR A 61 -1.72 11.87 -4.36
N TRP A 62 -2.32 13.03 -4.12
CA TRP A 62 -2.83 13.39 -2.81
C TRP A 62 -4.06 12.59 -2.42
N GLY A 63 -4.97 12.33 -3.36
CA GLY A 63 -6.09 11.40 -3.17
C GLY A 63 -5.59 10.00 -2.79
N ALA A 64 -4.63 9.47 -3.55
CA ALA A 64 -4.02 8.15 -3.31
C ALA A 64 -3.37 8.05 -1.94
N LEU A 65 -2.60 9.07 -1.55
CA LEU A 65 -1.94 9.09 -0.26
C LEU A 65 -2.95 9.15 0.89
N LEU A 66 -3.96 10.01 0.81
CA LEU A 66 -4.98 10.15 1.85
C LEU A 66 -5.85 8.89 1.96
N ALA A 67 -6.23 8.28 0.84
CA ALA A 67 -6.95 7.01 0.82
C ALA A 67 -6.11 5.89 1.46
N GLY A 68 -4.81 5.83 1.15
CA GLY A 68 -3.88 4.89 1.77
C GLY A 68 -3.75 5.09 3.29
N LEU A 69 -3.59 6.33 3.75
CA LEU A 69 -3.52 6.66 5.18
C LEU A 69 -4.82 6.32 5.91
N ALA A 70 -5.97 6.62 5.30
CA ALA A 70 -7.28 6.29 5.86
C ALA A 70 -7.46 4.77 5.99
N GLY A 71 -7.15 4.01 4.93
CA GLY A 71 -7.18 2.54 4.94
C GLY A 71 -6.30 1.96 6.04
N PHE A 72 -5.05 2.42 6.14
CA PHE A 72 -4.14 1.99 7.19
C PHE A 72 -4.70 2.27 8.60
N ALA A 73 -5.21 3.47 8.85
CA ALA A 73 -5.77 3.85 10.15
C ALA A 73 -6.99 2.98 10.52
N ILE A 74 -7.87 2.71 9.57
CA ILE A 74 -9.05 1.86 9.77
C ILE A 74 -8.62 0.42 10.09
N THR A 75 -7.73 -0.17 9.31
CA THR A 75 -7.24 -1.54 9.55
C THR A 75 -6.55 -1.63 10.91
N PHE A 76 -5.68 -0.68 11.24
CA PHE A 76 -5.05 -0.63 12.56
C PHE A 76 -6.08 -0.54 13.68
N GLY A 77 -7.07 0.35 13.55
CA GLY A 77 -8.15 0.51 14.52
C GLY A 77 -8.94 -0.77 14.73
N LEU A 78 -9.32 -1.46 13.66
CA LEU A 78 -10.05 -2.73 13.72
C LEU A 78 -9.23 -3.82 14.42
N VAL A 79 -7.96 -3.99 14.05
CA VAL A 79 -7.06 -4.97 14.67
C VAL A 79 -6.85 -4.65 16.14
N TYR A 80 -6.61 -3.38 16.47
CA TYR A 80 -6.43 -2.94 17.86
C TYR A 80 -7.68 -3.21 18.70
N LEU A 81 -8.88 -2.86 18.21
CA LEU A 81 -10.14 -3.11 18.90
C LEU A 81 -10.42 -4.61 19.06
N TYR A 82 -10.15 -5.41 18.03
CA TYR A 82 -10.26 -6.86 18.08
C TYR A 82 -9.37 -7.46 19.17
N LEU A 83 -8.08 -7.12 19.17
CA LEU A 83 -7.13 -7.60 20.18
C LEU A 83 -7.49 -7.12 21.59
N ARG A 84 -7.94 -5.87 21.73
CA ARG A 84 -8.40 -5.32 23.01
C ARG A 84 -9.63 -6.07 23.52
N GLY A 85 -10.59 -6.38 22.65
CA GLY A 85 -11.78 -7.15 22.98
C GLY A 85 -11.45 -8.58 23.42
N MET A 86 -10.53 -9.25 22.73
CA MET A 86 -10.05 -10.58 23.14
C MET A 86 -9.38 -10.57 24.51
N LYS A 87 -8.53 -9.56 24.78
CA LYS A 87 -7.85 -9.43 26.06
C LYS A 87 -8.81 -9.16 27.22
N ALA A 88 -9.89 -8.42 26.96
CA ALA A 88 -10.97 -8.21 27.94
C ALA A 88 -11.74 -9.51 28.22
N ARG A 89 -12.01 -10.32 27.19
CA ARG A 89 -12.68 -11.63 27.35
C ARG A 89 -11.84 -12.65 28.11
N ASN A 90 -10.52 -12.70 27.91
CA ASN A 90 -9.64 -13.64 28.62
C ASN A 90 -9.38 -13.27 30.09
N LYS A 91 -9.86 -12.10 30.55
CA LYS A 91 -9.70 -11.63 31.94
C LYS A 91 -10.97 -11.79 32.78
N ALA A 92 -12.07 -12.18 32.17
CA ALA A 92 -13.35 -12.55 32.80
C ALA A 92 -13.45 -14.07 32.89
#